data_AF-D5GYF1-F1
#
_entry.id   AF-D5GYF1-F1
#
_cell.length_a   1.000
_cell.length_b   1.000
_cell.length_c   1.000
_cell.angle_alpha   90.00
_cell.angle_beta   90.00
_cell.angle_gamma   90.00
#
_symmetry.space_group_name_H-M   'P 1'
#
loop_
_entity.id
_entity.type
_entity.pdbx_description
1 polymer ?
#
loop_
_entity_poly.entity_id
_entity_poly.type
_entity_poly.pdbx_seq_one_letter_code
_entity_poly.pdbx_strand_id
1 'polypeptide(L)' 'MKYNQYAYVETDFDQQVKELIDINFLPKNYADWNFNDLLGKLVKMTIAEAKTDAAKTTKLSEFAVSNEQTLADFFKRKA' A
#
# COMPACT_ATOMS: atom_id res chain seq x y z
N MET A 1 -24.02 -3.25 3.79
CA MET A 1 -23.98 -4.00 5.07
C MET A 1 -23.02 -3.29 6.01
N LYS A 2 -23.26 -3.29 7.34
CA LYS A 2 -22.31 -2.72 8.32
C LYS A 2 -21.37 -3.82 8.82
N TYR A 3 -20.07 -3.67 8.57
CA TYR A 3 -19.03 -4.53 9.13
C TYR A 3 -18.53 -3.90 10.43
N ASN A 4 -19.25 -4.12 11.53
CA ASN A 4 -18.95 -3.47 12.81
C ASN A 4 -17.56 -3.91 13.32
N GLN A 5 -16.74 -2.96 13.76
CA GLN A 5 -15.40 -3.19 14.27
C GLN A 5 -15.26 -2.57 15.67
N TYR A 6 -15.13 -3.41 16.69
CA TYR A 6 -15.02 -2.97 18.10
C TYR A 6 -13.64 -3.21 18.71
N ALA A 7 -12.77 -3.95 18.00
CA ALA A 7 -11.44 -4.33 18.47
C ALA A 7 -10.32 -3.45 17.91
N TYR A 8 -10.64 -2.41 17.13
CA TYR A 8 -9.64 -1.43 16.70
C TYR A 8 -9.26 -0.56 17.90
N VAL A 9 -7.97 -0.53 18.21
CA VAL A 9 -7.41 0.32 19.26
C VAL A 9 -6.89 1.59 18.59
N GLU A 10 -7.21 2.75 19.16
CA GLU A 10 -6.62 4.00 18.69
C GLU A 10 -5.11 3.98 18.96
N THR A 11 -4.33 4.17 17.91
CA THR A 11 -2.88 4.12 17.92
C THR A 11 -2.34 5.42 17.35
N ASP A 12 -1.40 6.08 18.03
CA ASP A 12 -0.76 7.30 17.53
C ASP A 12 0.12 7.03 16.29
N PHE A 13 0.52 8.09 15.60
CA PHE A 13 1.28 7.95 14.35
C PHE A 13 2.62 7.24 14.54
N ASP A 14 3.33 7.51 15.64
CA ASP A 14 4.65 6.93 15.91
C ASP A 14 4.54 5.42 16.15
N GLN A 15 3.54 5.00 16.91
CA GLN A 15 3.24 3.60 17.17
C GLN A 15 2.74 2.89 15.91
N GLN A 16 1.93 3.53 15.05
CA GLN A 16 1.57 3.00 13.73
C GLN A 16 2.80 2.75 12.86
N VAL A 17 3.71 3.72 12.76
CA VAL A 17 4.94 3.60 11.96
C VAL A 17 5.80 2.45 12.49
N LYS A 18 5.98 2.38 13.82
CA LYS A 18 6.74 1.32 14.47
C LYS A 18 6.18 -0.07 14.14
N GLU A 19 4.87 -0.28 14.33
CA GLU A 19 4.22 -1.56 14.07
C GLU A 19 4.33 -1.97 12.59
N LEU A 20 4.16 -1.02 11.66
CA LEU A 20 4.27 -1.30 10.22
C LEU A 20 5.69 -1.66 9.79
N ILE A 21 6.71 -1.07 10.41
CA ILE A 21 8.11 -1.45 10.19
C ILE A 21 8.39 -2.83 10.77
N ASP A 22 7.88 -3.12 11.97
CA ASP A 22 8.12 -4.38 12.68
C ASP A 22 7.54 -5.59 11.92
N ILE A 23 6.43 -5.42 11.21
CA ILE A 23 5.85 -6.46 10.33
C ILE A 23 6.43 -6.45 8.90
N ASN A 24 7.49 -5.68 8.64
CA ASN A 24 8.13 -5.49 7.33
C ASN A 24 7.20 -4.95 6.22
N PHE A 25 6.15 -4.23 6.59
CA PHE A 25 5.20 -3.63 5.64
C PHE A 25 5.68 -2.26 5.15
N LEU A 26 6.18 -1.43 6.07
CA LEU A 26 6.71 -0.09 5.80
C LEU A 26 8.25 -0.11 5.77
N PRO A 27 8.91 0.48 4.75
CA PRO A 27 10.37 0.63 4.75
C PRO A 27 10.84 1.52 5.90
N LYS A 28 11.98 1.18 6.52
CA LYS A 28 12.57 1.99 7.61
C LYS A 28 12.88 3.43 7.22
N ASN A 29 13.18 3.65 5.94
CA ASN A 29 13.50 4.96 5.37
C ASN A 29 12.31 5.57 4.60
N TYR A 30 11.06 5.23 4.96
CA TYR A 30 9.86 5.69 4.23
C TYR A 30 9.77 7.22 4.07
N ALA A 31 10.36 7.98 4.99
CA ALA A 31 10.38 9.45 4.94
C ALA A 31 11.13 9.99 3.71
N ASP A 32 12.06 9.22 3.14
CA ASP A 32 12.82 9.59 1.94
C ASP A 32 12.05 9.25 0.64
N TRP A 33 10.95 8.51 0.74
CA TRP A 33 10.19 8.03 -0.42
C TRP A 33 9.16 9.07 -0.83
N ASN A 34 9.03 9.30 -2.15
CA ASN A 34 7.91 10.09 -2.65
C ASN A 34 6.60 9.31 -2.50
N PHE A 35 5.49 10.04 -2.57
CA PHE A 35 4.15 9.49 -2.39
C PHE A 35 3.83 8.31 -3.32
N ASN A 36 4.17 8.41 -4.61
CA ASN A 36 3.85 7.38 -5.59
C ASN A 36 4.61 6.08 -5.31
N ASP A 37 5.91 6.18 -4.98
CA ASP A 37 6.74 5.04 -4.65
C ASP A 37 6.29 4.38 -3.34
N LEU A 38 5.93 5.19 -2.34
CA LEU A 38 5.45 4.69 -1.06
C LEU A 38 4.10 3.97 -1.23
N LEU A 39 3.12 4.60 -1.87
CA LEU A 39 1.81 4.00 -2.13
C LEU A 39 1.95 2.72 -2.95
N GLY A 40 2.76 2.75 -4.01
CA GLY A 40 3.04 1.58 -4.84
C GLY A 40 3.64 0.43 -4.02
N LYS A 41 4.60 0.72 -3.13
CA LYS A 41 5.19 -0.27 -2.24
C LYS A 41 4.15 -0.86 -1.28
N LEU A 42 3.37 -0.04 -0.59
CA LEU A 42 2.39 -0.51 0.38
C LEU A 42 1.31 -1.39 -0.26
N VAL A 43 0.78 -0.99 -1.42
CA VAL A 43 -0.19 -1.81 -2.16
C VAL A 43 0.44 -3.14 -2.60
N LYS A 44 1.67 -3.14 -3.10
CA LYS A 44 2.36 -4.39 -3.44
C LYS A 44 2.54 -5.31 -2.23
N MET A 45 2.72 -4.76 -1.03
CA MET A 45 2.87 -5.55 0.20
C MET A 45 1.55 -6.18 0.66
N THR A 46 0.38 -5.62 0.35
CA THR A 46 -0.92 -6.24 0.67
C THR A 46 -1.25 -7.43 -0.23
N ILE A 47 -0.71 -7.47 -1.45
CA ILE A 47 -0.89 -8.55 -2.44
C ILE A 47 0.02 -9.74 -2.08
N ALA A 48 -0.27 -10.41 -0.96
CA ALA A 48 0.57 -11.46 -0.38
C ALA A 48 0.66 -12.74 -1.23
N GLU A 49 -0.31 -12.97 -2.12
CA GLU A 49 -0.37 -14.10 -3.06
C GLU A 49 0.69 -14.01 -4.15
N ALA A 50 1.04 -12.79 -4.59
CA ALA A 50 2.11 -12.57 -5.55
C ALA A 50 3.47 -12.55 -4.84
N LYS A 51 4.33 -13.53 -5.14
CA LYS A 51 5.60 -13.74 -4.43
C LYS A 51 6.79 -12.96 -4.98
N THR A 52 6.71 -12.49 -6.23
CA THR A 52 7.77 -11.71 -6.88
C THR A 52 7.30 -10.27 -7.11
N ASP A 53 8.24 -9.32 -7.16
CA ASP A 53 7.90 -7.92 -7.44
C ASP A 53 7.26 -7.75 -8.83
N ALA A 54 7.72 -8.51 -9.82
CA ALA A 54 7.12 -8.53 -11.15
C ALA A 54 5.64 -8.97 -11.10
N ALA A 55 5.33 -10.07 -10.40
CA ALA A 55 3.96 -10.53 -10.26
C ALA A 55 3.07 -9.52 -9.51
N LYS A 56 3.60 -8.91 -8.44
CA LYS A 56 2.90 -7.85 -7.69
C LYS A 56 2.64 -6.62 -8.58
N THR A 57 3.59 -6.27 -9.46
CA THR A 57 3.44 -5.15 -10.41
C THR A 57 2.35 -5.44 -11.43
N THR A 58 2.29 -6.65 -11.99
CA THR A 58 1.21 -7.04 -12.91
C THR A 58 -0.15 -6.91 -12.25
N LYS A 59 -0.27 -7.35 -10.98
CA LYS A 59 -1.51 -7.26 -10.20
C LYS A 59 -2.03 -5.85 -10.01
N LEU A 60 -1.18 -4.81 -10.06
CA LEU A 60 -1.64 -3.42 -9.95
C LEU A 60 -2.60 -3.00 -11.08
N SER A 61 -2.53 -3.67 -12.24
CA SER A 61 -3.44 -3.39 -13.36
C SER A 61 -4.86 -3.92 -13.13
N GLU A 62 -5.05 -4.82 -12.15
CA GLU A 62 -6.35 -5.37 -11.77
C GLU A 62 -7.12 -4.44 -10.81
N PHE A 63 -6.45 -3.44 -10.24
CA PHE A 63 -7.06 -2.45 -9.36
C PHE A 63 -7.38 -1.16 -10.13
N ALA A 64 -8.44 -0.48 -9.72
CA ALA A 64 -8.88 0.78 -10.30
C ALA A 64 -8.87 1.90 -9.26
N VAL A 65 -8.43 3.10 -9.66
CA VAL A 65 -8.52 4.33 -8.84
C VAL A 65 -9.77 5.14 -9.19
N SER A 66 -10.34 4.91 -10.36
CA SER A 66 -11.59 5.47 -10.84
C SER A 66 -12.24 4.52 -11.86
N ASN A 67 -13.44 4.86 -12.31
CA ASN A 67 -14.13 4.15 -13.41
C ASN A 67 -13.37 4.18 -14.74
N GLU A 68 -12.38 5.07 -14.90
CA GLU A 68 -11.68 5.33 -16.15
C GLU A 68 -10.16 5.06 -16.07
N GLN A 69 -9.63 4.75 -14.88
CA GLN A 69 -8.19 4.66 -14.66
C GLN A 69 -7.80 3.51 -13.72
N THR A 70 -6.87 2.67 -14.19
CA THR A 70 -6.26 1.62 -13.37
C THR A 70 -5.25 2.20 -12.40
N LEU A 71 -4.96 1.49 -11.31
CA LEU A 71 -3.90 1.88 -10.37
C LEU A 71 -2.51 1.84 -11.04
N ALA A 72 -2.29 0.87 -11.93
CA ALA A 72 -1.06 0.83 -12.74
C ALA A 72 -0.89 2.09 -13.60
N ASP A 73 -1.96 2.59 -14.23
CA ASP A 73 -1.91 3.81 -15.04
C ASP A 73 -1.86 5.09 -14.20
N PHE A 74 -2.38 5.06 -12.98
CA PHE A 74 -2.20 6.13 -12.00
C PHE A 74 -0.71 6.35 -11.70
N PHE A 75 0.04 5.29 -11.41
CA PHE A 75 1.48 5.39 -11.11
C PHE A 75 2.35 5.80 -12.30
N LYS A 76 1.89 5.61 -13.54
CA LYS A 76 2.61 6.07 -14.75
C LYS A 76 2.53 7.58 -14.94
N ARG A 77 1.52 8.25 -14.35
CA ARG A 77 1.42 9.71 -14.40
C ARG A 77 2.44 10.27 -13.43
N LYS A 78 3.44 10.99 -13.96
CA LYS A 78 4.33 11.80 -13.12
C LYS A 78 3.49 12.86 -12.42
N ALA A 79 3.61 12.93 -11.10
CA ALA A 79 3.24 14.11 -10.32
C ALA A 79 4.20 15.26 -10.67
#